data_AF-A0A971TNM2-F1
#
_entry.id   AF-A0A971TNM2-F1
#
_cell.length_a   1.000
_cell.length_b   1.000
_cell.length_c   1.000
_cell.angle_alpha   90.00
_cell.angle_beta   90.00
_cell.angle_gamma   90.00
#
_symmetry.space_group_name_H-M   'P 1'
#
loop_
_entity.id
_entity.type
_entity.pdbx_description
1 polymer ?
#
loop_
_entity_poly.entity_id
_entity_poly.type
_entity_poly.pdbx_seq_one_letter_code
_entity_poly.pdbx_strand_id
1 'polypeptide(L)'
;MFFADVVNSGTVPALEKVLAFTEARQRMLAENIANVDTPNYRTKQLDVAAFQGALRTALDDRRQSGSSRTRRGAESEALCLPANSQFWQDDQGRLVVQPSEVPAENLLFHDDTNARIERQMAMMAENTMMHQAATELLRSRFDGLLKAIRGRIG
;
A
#
# COMPACT_ATOMS: atom_id res chain seq x y z
N MET A 1 -8.83 -22.54 8.69
CA MET A 1 -8.09 -22.42 9.97
C MET A 1 -8.68 -21.18 10.65
N PHE A 2 -9.47 -21.33 11.71
CA PHE A 2 -10.41 -20.30 12.22
C PHE A 2 -9.77 -18.92 12.50
N PHE A 3 -8.49 -18.91 12.89
CA PHE A 3 -7.72 -17.69 13.14
C PHE A 3 -7.45 -16.89 11.86
N ALA A 4 -7.13 -17.56 10.75
CA ALA A 4 -6.87 -16.91 9.47
C ALA A 4 -8.13 -16.21 8.94
N ASP A 5 -9.30 -16.81 9.11
CA ASP A 5 -10.58 -16.22 8.68
C ASP A 5 -10.93 -14.96 9.52
N VAL A 6 -10.61 -14.95 10.82
CA VAL A 6 -10.87 -13.79 11.71
C VAL A 6 -9.89 -12.64 11.46
N VAL A 7 -8.63 -12.94 11.17
CA VAL A 7 -7.61 -11.94 10.85
C VAL A 7 -7.84 -11.39 9.45
N ASN A 8 -8.15 -12.24 8.49
CA ASN A 8 -8.36 -11.86 7.11
C ASN A 8 -9.76 -11.25 6.89
N SER A 9 -10.70 -11.41 7.84
CA SER A 9 -11.97 -10.66 7.85
C SER A 9 -11.82 -9.24 8.43
N GLY A 10 -12.24 -8.25 7.64
CA GLY A 10 -12.21 -6.83 8.02
C GLY A 10 -11.11 -6.02 7.32
N THR A 11 -10.54 -5.04 8.04
CA THR A 11 -9.62 -4.02 7.49
C THR A 11 -8.15 -4.44 7.49
N VAL A 12 -7.78 -5.53 8.17
CA VAL A 12 -6.39 -5.99 8.29
C VAL A 12 -5.73 -6.21 6.92
N PRO A 13 -6.36 -6.90 5.95
CA PRO A 13 -5.73 -7.10 4.64
C PRO A 13 -5.53 -5.77 3.91
N ALA A 14 -6.41 -4.80 4.08
CA ALA A 14 -6.25 -3.48 3.47
C ALA A 14 -5.08 -2.71 4.09
N LEU A 15 -4.94 -2.77 5.42
CA LEU A 15 -3.82 -2.15 6.14
C LEU A 15 -2.49 -2.80 5.77
N GLU A 16 -2.46 -4.13 5.59
CA GLU A 16 -1.28 -4.84 5.09
C GLU A 16 -0.84 -4.33 3.71
N LYS A 17 -1.79 -4.14 2.77
CA LYS A 17 -1.48 -3.59 1.44
C LYS A 17 -0.95 -2.16 1.51
N VAL A 18 -1.52 -1.32 2.38
CA VAL A 18 -1.03 0.05 2.61
C VAL A 18 0.38 0.03 3.18
N LEU A 19 0.67 -0.84 4.14
CA LEU A 19 2.01 -0.97 4.71
C LEU A 19 3.03 -1.43 3.65
N ALA A 20 2.70 -2.45 2.86
CA ALA A 20 3.57 -2.91 1.78
C ALA A 20 3.82 -1.82 0.72
N PHE A 21 2.79 -1.07 0.34
CA PHE A 21 2.93 0.05 -0.60
C PHE A 21 3.81 1.17 -0.04
N THR A 22 3.56 1.59 1.21
CA THR A 22 4.33 2.66 1.85
C THR A 22 5.78 2.26 2.10
N GLU A 23 6.06 0.99 2.41
CA GLU A 23 7.43 0.46 2.50
C GLU A 23 8.15 0.54 1.14
N ALA A 24 7.51 0.07 0.07
CA ALA A 24 8.07 0.14 -1.28
C ALA A 24 8.33 1.58 -1.71
N ARG A 25 7.40 2.50 -1.41
CA ARG A 25 7.55 3.92 -1.67
C ARG A 25 8.66 4.56 -0.85
N GLN A 26 8.83 4.18 0.42
CA GLN A 26 9.92 4.66 1.26
C GLN A 26 11.28 4.28 0.67
N ARG A 27 11.43 3.03 0.23
CA ARG A 27 12.66 2.54 -0.43
C ARG A 27 12.94 3.32 -1.72
N MET A 28 11.93 3.53 -2.55
CA MET A 28 12.05 4.31 -3.79
C MET A 28 12.45 5.76 -3.53
N LEU A 29 11.82 6.43 -2.55
CA LEU A 29 12.15 7.83 -2.21
C LEU A 29 13.56 7.95 -1.64
N ALA A 30 13.99 7.00 -0.80
CA ALA A 30 15.36 6.97 -0.31
C ALA A 30 16.37 6.78 -1.44
N GLU A 31 16.07 5.90 -2.42
CA GLU A 31 16.89 5.72 -3.61
C GLU A 31 16.99 6.99 -4.46
N ASN A 32 15.86 7.68 -4.66
CA ASN A 32 15.82 8.95 -5.39
C ASN A 32 16.64 10.05 -4.68
N ILE A 33 16.54 10.15 -3.35
CA ILE A 33 17.28 11.15 -2.55
C ILE A 33 18.78 10.84 -2.59
N ALA A 34 19.17 9.56 -2.48
CA ALA A 34 20.58 9.16 -2.49
C ALA A 34 21.26 9.42 -3.84
N ASN A 35 20.50 9.33 -4.95
CA ASN A 35 21.03 9.49 -6.30
C ASN A 35 20.66 10.83 -6.95
N VAL A 36 20.15 11.78 -6.17
CA VAL A 36 19.71 13.09 -6.70
C VAL A 36 20.83 13.86 -7.38
N ASP A 37 22.05 13.77 -6.84
CA ASP A 37 23.24 14.44 -7.37
C ASP A 37 24.02 13.56 -8.37
N THR A 38 23.51 12.35 -8.68
CA THR A 38 24.17 11.43 -9.61
C THR A 38 23.86 11.84 -11.06
N PRO A 39 24.88 12.14 -11.89
CA PRO A 39 24.66 12.51 -13.28
C PRO A 39 23.89 11.42 -14.05
N ASN A 40 22.97 11.84 -14.94
CA ASN A 40 22.09 10.97 -15.74
C ASN A 40 21.09 10.10 -14.94
N TYR A 41 20.94 10.30 -13.62
CA TYR A 41 19.96 9.54 -12.84
C TYR A 41 18.52 9.94 -13.18
N ARG A 42 17.65 8.94 -13.36
CA ARG A 42 16.21 9.13 -13.60
C ARG A 42 15.44 8.76 -12.35
N THR A 43 14.66 9.71 -11.84
CA THR A 43 13.84 9.51 -10.65
C THR A 43 12.72 8.53 -10.93
N LYS A 44 12.51 7.62 -9.99
CA LYS A 44 11.39 6.68 -10.00
C LYS A 44 10.20 7.28 -9.28
N GLN A 45 8.99 6.95 -9.72
CA GLN A 45 7.76 7.38 -9.07
C GLN A 45 6.75 6.24 -8.97
N LEU A 46 5.99 6.29 -7.87
CA LEU A 46 4.81 5.47 -7.64
C LEU A 46 3.59 6.38 -7.59
N ASP A 47 2.54 6.00 -8.30
CA ASP A 47 1.27 6.71 -8.29
C ASP A 47 0.43 6.31 -7.06
N VAL A 48 0.31 7.25 -6.11
CA VAL A 48 -0.49 7.08 -4.89
C VAL A 48 -1.98 7.10 -5.22
N ALA A 49 -2.41 7.93 -6.17
CA ALA A 49 -3.82 8.07 -6.52
C ALA A 49 -4.32 6.79 -7.19
N ALA A 50 -3.53 6.20 -8.08
CA ALA A 50 -3.83 4.90 -8.66
C ALA A 50 -3.94 3.81 -7.59
N PHE A 51 -3.01 3.77 -6.63
CA PHE A 51 -3.06 2.81 -5.53
C PHE A 51 -4.29 3.00 -4.63
N GLN A 52 -4.59 4.25 -4.24
CA GLN A 52 -5.77 4.57 -3.42
C GLN A 52 -7.07 4.20 -4.15
N GLY A 53 -7.15 4.48 -5.45
CA GLY A 53 -8.28 4.07 -6.28
C GLY A 53 -8.45 2.56 -6.33
N ALA A 54 -7.35 1.83 -6.60
CA ALA A 54 -7.33 0.37 -6.60
C ALA A 54 -7.77 -0.22 -5.26
N LEU A 55 -7.27 0.33 -4.15
CA LEU A 55 -7.63 -0.11 -2.80
C LEU A 55 -9.12 0.14 -2.50
N ARG A 56 -9.66 1.28 -2.92
CA ARG A 56 -11.07 1.60 -2.75
C ARG A 56 -11.96 0.63 -3.52
N THR A 57 -11.65 0.38 -4.79
CA THR A 57 -12.38 -0.58 -5.62
C THR A 57 -12.38 -1.97 -4.98
N ALA A 58 -11.20 -2.46 -4.55
CA ALA A 58 -11.08 -3.75 -3.88
C ALA A 58 -11.92 -3.85 -2.59
N LEU A 59 -11.99 -2.77 -1.80
CA LEU A 59 -12.82 -2.71 -0.60
C LEU A 59 -14.32 -2.70 -0.91
N ASP A 60 -14.74 -1.97 -1.95
CA ASP A 60 -16.13 -1.87 -2.36
C ASP A 60 -16.63 -3.20 -2.95
N ASP A 61 -15.82 -3.87 -3.78
CA ASP A 61 -16.11 -5.21 -4.31
C ASP A 61 -16.26 -6.23 -3.18
N ARG A 62 -15.38 -6.18 -2.18
CA ARG A 62 -15.43 -7.06 -1.03
C ARG A 62 -16.71 -6.87 -0.20
N ARG A 63 -17.15 -5.62 -0.02
CA ARG A 63 -18.41 -5.30 0.68
C ARG A 63 -19.62 -5.85 -0.07
N GLN A 64 -19.64 -5.72 -1.40
CA GLN A 64 -20.74 -6.20 -2.24
C GLN A 64 -20.81 -7.74 -2.24
N SER A 65 -19.66 -8.41 -2.38
CA SER A 65 -19.55 -9.87 -2.29
C SER A 65 -19.94 -10.43 -0.92
N GLY A 66 -19.68 -9.69 0.15
CA GLY A 66 -20.08 -10.03 1.52
C GLY A 66 -21.61 -9.95 1.75
N SER A 67 -22.30 -9.05 1.05
CA SER A 67 -23.76 -8.87 1.15
C SER A 67 -24.54 -9.99 0.44
N SER A 68 -23.94 -10.63 -0.58
CA SER A 68 -24.58 -11.69 -1.38
C SER A 68 -24.43 -13.11 -0.78
N ARG A 69 -23.52 -13.32 0.17
CA ARG A 69 -23.18 -14.66 0.70
C ARG A 69 -23.98 -15.05 1.93
N THR A 70 -25.26 -15.37 1.74
CA THR A 70 -25.91 -16.40 2.58
C THR A 70 -25.67 -17.77 1.94
N ARG A 71 -24.89 -18.63 2.64
CA ARG A 71 -24.64 -20.04 2.32
C ARG A 71 -23.77 -20.32 1.08
N ARG A 72 -22.44 -20.45 1.28
CA ARG A 72 -21.58 -21.56 0.78
C ARG A 72 -20.11 -21.14 0.94
N GLY A 73 -19.34 -21.92 1.72
CA GLY A 73 -17.88 -21.95 1.75
C GLY A 73 -17.19 -20.59 1.89
N ALA A 74 -16.93 -20.16 3.12
CA ALA A 74 -16.04 -19.03 3.40
C ALA A 74 -14.60 -19.49 3.18
N GLU A 75 -14.17 -19.56 1.93
CA GLU A 75 -12.77 -19.34 1.63
C GLU A 75 -12.55 -17.85 1.84
N SER A 76 -11.71 -17.52 2.82
CA SER A 76 -11.36 -16.15 3.15
C SER A 76 -10.75 -15.46 1.92
N GLU A 77 -11.60 -14.87 1.08
CA GLU A 77 -11.20 -14.14 -0.12
C GLU A 77 -10.21 -13.06 0.28
N ALA A 78 -8.96 -13.26 -0.17
CA ALA A 78 -7.91 -12.29 -0.07
C ALA A 78 -8.37 -10.97 -0.72
N LEU A 79 -7.92 -9.84 -0.20
CA LEU A 79 -8.23 -8.55 -0.79
C LEU A 79 -7.47 -8.41 -2.11
N CYS A 80 -8.15 -8.63 -3.23
CA CYS A 80 -7.59 -8.52 -4.57
C CYS A 80 -7.58 -7.05 -5.03
N LEU A 81 -6.39 -6.48 -5.24
CA LEU A 81 -6.25 -5.17 -5.85
C LEU A 81 -6.27 -5.32 -7.37
N PRO A 82 -6.97 -4.44 -8.12
CA PRO A 82 -6.83 -4.40 -9.56
C PRO A 82 -5.37 -4.11 -9.92
N ALA A 83 -4.78 -5.00 -10.72
CA ALA A 83 -3.39 -4.87 -11.13
C ALA A 83 -3.21 -3.71 -12.11
N ASN A 84 -2.08 -3.03 -12.02
CA ASN A 84 -1.63 -2.07 -13.02
C ASN A 84 -0.14 -2.27 -13.33
N SER A 85 0.44 -1.38 -14.13
CA SER A 85 1.86 -1.45 -14.52
C SER A 85 2.84 -1.21 -13.36
N GLN A 86 2.39 -0.62 -12.24
CA GLN A 86 3.24 -0.27 -11.10
C GLN A 86 3.05 -1.18 -9.88
N PHE A 87 1.95 -1.93 -9.81
CA PHE A 87 1.67 -2.85 -8.72
C PHE A 87 0.71 -3.96 -9.15
N TRP A 88 0.97 -5.17 -8.67
CA TRP A 88 0.14 -6.34 -8.90
C TRP A 88 0.19 -7.25 -7.68
N GLN A 89 -0.60 -8.33 -7.70
CA GLN A 89 -0.53 -9.37 -6.68
C GLN A 89 0.13 -10.62 -7.27
N ASP A 90 1.05 -11.23 -6.50
CA ASP A 90 1.63 -12.53 -6.87
C ASP A 90 0.64 -13.69 -6.63
N ASP A 91 1.02 -14.91 -7.01
CA ASP A 91 0.21 -16.12 -6.81
C ASP A 91 -0.08 -16.42 -5.33
N GLN A 92 0.68 -15.80 -4.41
CA GLN A 92 0.50 -15.90 -2.96
C GLN A 92 -0.33 -14.73 -2.40
N GLY A 93 -0.86 -13.87 -3.28
CA GLY A 93 -1.67 -12.72 -2.94
C GLY A 93 -0.88 -11.60 -2.27
N ARG A 94 0.46 -11.54 -2.34
CA ARG A 94 1.27 -10.43 -1.82
C ARG A 94 1.32 -9.29 -2.82
N LEU A 95 1.39 -8.05 -2.32
CA LEU A 95 1.53 -6.88 -3.18
C LEU A 95 2.98 -6.79 -3.68
N VAL A 96 3.15 -6.88 -4.99
CA VAL A 96 4.41 -6.56 -5.66
C VAL A 96 4.29 -5.15 -6.22
N VAL A 97 5.30 -4.32 -5.98
CA VAL A 97 5.33 -2.92 -6.39
C VAL A 97 6.59 -2.68 -7.21
N GLN A 98 6.40 -2.15 -8.41
CA GLN A 98 7.46 -1.75 -9.33
C GLN A 98 7.31 -0.27 -9.67
N PRO A 99 8.18 0.60 -9.13
CA PRO A 99 8.23 1.99 -9.53
C PRO A 99 8.51 2.15 -11.02
N SER A 100 7.85 3.11 -11.67
CA SER A 100 8.18 3.49 -13.04
C SER A 100 9.15 4.66 -13.02
N GLU A 101 10.08 4.69 -13.97
CA GLU A 101 10.85 5.90 -14.25
C GLU A 101 9.92 6.97 -14.83
N VAL A 102 10.08 8.21 -14.38
CA VAL A 102 9.37 9.34 -14.95
C VAL A 102 10.13 9.76 -16.22
N PRO A 103 9.52 9.68 -17.42
CA PRO A 103 10.15 10.21 -18.62
C PRO A 103 10.35 11.72 -18.44
N ALA A 104 11.47 12.25 -18.94
CA ALA A 104 11.76 13.67 -18.87
C ALA A 104 10.68 14.44 -19.64
N GLU A 105 9.75 15.09 -18.94
CA GLU A 105 8.79 16.01 -19.54
C GLU A 105 9.56 17.12 -20.26
N ASN A 106 9.45 17.13 -21.60
CA ASN A 106 9.85 18.19 -22.53
C ASN A 106 10.90 19.21 -22.05
N LEU A 107 12.18 18.88 -22.26
CA LEU A 107 13.28 19.62 -22.92
C LEU A 107 13.32 21.17 -23.01
N LEU A 108 12.61 21.94 -22.17
CA LEU A 108 12.66 23.42 -22.20
C LEU A 108 12.91 24.08 -20.84
N PHE A 109 13.22 23.30 -19.80
CA PHE A 109 13.73 23.85 -18.55
C PHE A 109 15.16 23.35 -18.32
N HIS A 110 16.09 24.30 -18.44
CA HIS A 110 17.50 24.16 -18.08
C HIS A 110 17.63 23.82 -16.59
N ASP A 111 17.78 22.54 -16.24
CA ASP A 111 18.87 22.05 -15.38
C ASP A 111 18.80 20.52 -15.25
N ASP A 112 19.96 19.87 -15.32
CA ASP A 112 20.18 18.42 -15.31
C ASP A 112 19.99 17.80 -13.89
N THR A 113 18.96 18.22 -13.17
CA THR A 113 18.62 17.72 -11.83
C THR A 113 17.12 17.87 -11.57
N ASN A 114 16.32 17.08 -12.30
CA ASN A 114 14.85 17.12 -12.21
C ASN A 114 14.29 16.59 -10.86
N ALA A 115 15.13 16.22 -9.89
CA ALA A 115 14.72 15.99 -8.50
C ALA A 115 15.20 17.15 -7.61
N ARG A 116 14.30 18.08 -7.28
CA ARG A 116 14.51 18.93 -6.10
C ARG A 116 14.43 18.05 -4.85
N ILE A 117 15.52 17.96 -4.09
CA ILE A 117 15.64 17.20 -2.84
C ILE A 117 14.49 17.53 -1.90
N GLU A 118 14.10 18.80 -1.83
CA GLU A 118 13.01 19.29 -0.99
C GLU A 118 11.68 18.60 -1.30
N ARG A 119 11.39 18.37 -2.59
CA ARG A 119 10.16 17.68 -3.00
C ARG A 119 10.21 16.20 -2.62
N GLN A 120 11.36 15.55 -2.80
CA GLN A 120 11.53 14.15 -2.40
C GLN A 120 11.40 13.99 -0.88
N MET A 121 11.94 14.92 -0.11
CA MET A 121 11.81 14.95 1.35
C MET A 121 10.37 15.19 1.80
N ALA A 122 9.63 16.08 1.13
CA ALA A 122 8.21 16.28 1.39
C ALA A 122 7.40 14.99 1.13
N MET A 123 7.64 14.32 0.01
CA MET A 123 7.01 13.03 -0.30
C MET A 123 7.38 11.92 0.70
N MET A 124 8.62 11.94 1.21
CA MET A 124 9.09 11.01 2.24
C MET A 124 8.38 11.24 3.56
N ALA A 125 8.21 12.49 3.97
CA ALA A 125 7.45 12.86 5.17
C ALA A 125 5.98 12.43 5.05
N GLU A 126 5.34 12.69 3.91
CA GLU A 126 3.97 12.25 3.63
C GLU A 126 3.83 10.72 3.72
N ASN A 127 4.73 9.99 3.05
CA ASN A 127 4.72 8.54 3.09
C ASN A 127 4.94 7.99 4.50
N THR A 128 5.83 8.62 5.28
CA THR A 128 6.08 8.25 6.68
C THR A 128 4.82 8.44 7.54
N MET A 129 4.11 9.55 7.38
CA MET A 129 2.85 9.78 8.08
C MET A 129 1.80 8.72 7.72
N MET A 130 1.67 8.38 6.44
CA MET A 130 0.75 7.33 5.99
C MET A 130 1.10 5.95 6.58
N HIS A 131 2.39 5.60 6.60
CA HIS A 131 2.88 4.35 7.17
C HIS A 131 2.61 4.26 8.68
N GLN A 132 2.88 5.33 9.41
CA GLN A 132 2.61 5.42 10.84
C GLN A 132 1.11 5.29 11.14
N ALA A 133 0.26 6.00 10.38
CA ALA A 133 -1.19 5.91 10.52
C ALA A 133 -1.70 4.48 10.27
N ALA A 134 -1.21 3.81 9.22
CA ALA A 134 -1.58 2.43 8.92
C ALA A 134 -1.13 1.45 10.02
N THR A 135 0.08 1.66 10.57
CA THR A 135 0.61 0.85 11.68
C THR A 135 -0.24 0.99 12.94
N GLU A 136 -0.63 2.22 13.28
CA GLU A 136 -1.44 2.49 14.47
C GLU A 136 -2.85 1.88 14.35
N LEU A 137 -3.48 2.00 13.18
CA LEU A 137 -4.75 1.35 12.90
C LEU A 137 -4.65 -0.18 12.98
N LEU A 138 -3.55 -0.75 12.49
CA LEU A 138 -3.31 -2.19 12.54
C LEU A 138 -3.15 -2.67 13.99
N ARG A 139 -2.38 -1.94 14.82
CA ARG A 139 -2.23 -2.22 16.25
C ARG A 139 -3.56 -2.18 16.98
N SER A 140 -4.33 -1.10 16.79
CA SER A 140 -5.67 -0.95 17.36
C SER A 140 -6.59 -2.13 17.01
N ARG A 141 -6.51 -2.63 15.77
CA ARG A 141 -7.27 -3.81 15.35
C ARG A 141 -6.82 -5.08 16.08
N PHE A 142 -5.53 -5.31 16.22
CA PHE A 142 -5.01 -6.46 16.97
C PHE A 142 -5.37 -6.38 18.46
N ASP A 143 -5.29 -5.22 19.07
CA ASP A 143 -5.69 -5.02 20.47
C ASP A 143 -7.17 -5.32 20.68
N GLY A 144 -8.03 -4.93 19.73
CA GLY A 144 -9.45 -5.30 19.73
C GLY A 144 -9.66 -6.82 19.66
N LEU A 145 -8.92 -7.52 18.80
CA LEU A 145 -8.97 -8.98 18.71
C LEU A 145 -8.47 -9.66 19.98
N LEU A 146 -7.34 -9.20 20.53
CA LEU A 146 -6.78 -9.73 21.78
C LEU A 146 -7.74 -9.50 22.95
N LYS A 147 -8.39 -8.35 23.01
CA LYS A 147 -9.41 -8.05 24.04
C LYS A 147 -10.60 -8.99 23.92
N ALA A 148 -11.08 -9.28 22.71
CA ALA A 148 -12.19 -10.22 22.49
C ALA A 148 -11.82 -11.67 22.87
N ILE A 149 -10.58 -12.09 22.59
CA ILE A 149 -10.08 -13.43 22.96
C ILE A 149 -9.89 -13.55 24.47
N ARG A 150 -9.35 -12.52 25.13
CA ARG A 150 -9.10 -12.51 26.58
C ARG A 150 -10.37 -12.26 27.41
N GLY A 151 -11.39 -11.63 26.84
CA GLY A 151 -12.57 -11.09 27.55
C GLY A 151 -13.82 -11.98 27.63
N ARG A 152 -13.72 -13.29 27.42
CA ARG A 152 -14.77 -14.26 27.80
C ARG A 152 -14.30 -15.14 28.97
N ILE A 153 -13.85 -14.49 30.04
CA ILE A 153 -13.85 -15.00 31.42
C ILE A 153 -14.12 -13.77 32.30
N GLY A 154 -15.37 -13.64 32.73
CA GLY A 154 -15.93 -12.53 33.49
C GLY A 154 -17.43 -12.68 33.52
#